data_AF-A0A1A9LEM1-F1
#
_entry.id   AF-A0A1A9LEM1-F1
#
_cell.length_a   1.000
_cell.length_b   1.000
_cell.length_c   1.000
_cell.angle_alpha   90.00
_cell.angle_beta   90.00
_cell.angle_gamma   90.00
#
_symmetry.space_group_name_H-M   'P 1'
#
loop_
_entity.id
_entity.type
_entity.pdbx_description
1 polymer ?
#
loop_
_entity_poly.entity_id
_entity_poly.type
_entity_poly.pdbx_seq_one_letter_code
_entity_poly.pdbx_strand_id
1 'polypeptide(L)'
;MKNILTVIAFATTMLLGIQTASAQSLSQDKGRPEVIAKAETAKLTETLNLNGDQGRTIFRALVAKEVGYQKNVDGKDSKDASVAAEKKKLDDQLKEAMKKTLTADQYAKWLKMNN
;
A
#
# COMPACT_ATOMS: atom_id res chain seq x y z
N MET A 1 -5.56 -35.00 -39.07
CA MET A 1 -5.54 -34.43 -37.70
C MET A 1 -4.27 -33.63 -37.53
N LYS A 2 -4.40 -32.38 -37.05
CA LYS A 2 -3.44 -31.62 -36.22
C LYS A 2 -2.09 -31.34 -36.92
N ASN A 3 -1.74 -30.12 -37.31
CA ASN A 3 -1.23 -29.10 -36.41
C ASN A 3 -1.28 -27.71 -37.08
N ILE A 4 -2.33 -26.93 -36.81
CA ILE A 4 -2.41 -25.48 -37.13
C ILE A 4 -2.20 -24.72 -35.82
N LEU A 5 -0.98 -24.78 -35.26
CA LEU A 5 -0.63 -24.06 -34.03
C LEU A 5 0.88 -23.76 -34.01
N THR A 6 1.36 -22.93 -34.94
CA THR A 6 2.76 -22.48 -34.88
C THR A 6 2.98 -21.07 -35.41
N VAL A 7 1.99 -20.17 -35.23
CA VAL A 7 2.13 -18.76 -35.64
C VAL A 7 1.64 -17.76 -34.56
N ILE A 8 1.39 -18.19 -33.33
CA ILE A 8 1.04 -17.27 -32.23
C ILE A 8 1.95 -17.54 -31.03
N ALA A 9 3.24 -17.24 -31.17
CA ALA A 9 4.18 -17.26 -30.06
C ALA A 9 5.21 -16.14 -30.15
N PHE A 10 4.80 -14.97 -30.66
CA PHE A 10 5.68 -13.80 -30.78
C PHE A 10 5.05 -12.48 -30.28
N ALA A 11 3.98 -12.56 -29.49
CA ALA A 11 3.35 -11.39 -28.86
C ALA A 11 3.45 -11.37 -27.32
N THR A 12 3.97 -12.43 -26.70
CA THR A 12 4.01 -12.55 -25.23
C THR A 12 5.29 -12.00 -24.60
N THR A 13 6.32 -11.71 -25.40
CA THR A 13 7.62 -11.22 -24.88
C THR A 13 7.67 -9.71 -24.69
N MET A 14 6.69 -8.93 -25.16
CA MET A 14 6.63 -7.48 -24.90
C MET A 14 5.88 -7.11 -23.61
N LEU A 15 5.05 -8.00 -23.04
CA LEU A 15 4.32 -7.70 -21.80
C LEU A 15 5.11 -7.94 -20.50
N LEU A 16 6.27 -8.59 -20.57
CA LEU A 16 7.13 -8.82 -19.41
C LEU A 16 8.19 -7.72 -19.21
N GLY A 17 8.27 -6.74 -20.12
CA GLY A 17 9.31 -5.72 -20.13
C GLY A 17 9.12 -4.52 -19.19
N ILE A 18 7.97 -4.37 -18.52
CA ILE A 18 7.68 -3.17 -17.71
C ILE A 18 7.84 -3.43 -16.20
N GLN A 19 7.95 -4.68 -15.74
CA GLN A 19 7.89 -4.98 -14.30
C GLN A 19 9.25 -4.98 -13.57
N THR A 20 10.39 -4.90 -14.27
CA THR A 20 11.70 -5.08 -13.61
C THR A 20 12.38 -3.78 -13.17
N ALA A 21 11.98 -2.61 -13.68
CA ALA A 21 12.60 -1.34 -13.28
C ALA A 21 12.24 -0.91 -11.83
N SER A 22 11.09 -1.33 -11.31
CA SER A 22 10.62 -0.98 -9.96
C SER A 22 11.13 -1.92 -8.86
N ALA A 23 11.68 -3.09 -9.23
CA ALA A 23 12.11 -4.11 -8.27
C ALA A 23 13.59 -3.97 -7.85
N GLN A 24 14.43 -3.41 -8.71
CA GLN A 24 15.88 -3.33 -8.47
C GLN A 24 16.28 -2.21 -7.47
N SER A 25 15.51 -1.11 -7.38
CA SER A 25 15.69 -0.10 -6.33
C SER A 25 15.07 -0.50 -4.99
N LEU A 26 14.13 -1.45 -4.98
CA LEU A 26 13.35 -1.84 -3.81
C LEU A 26 14.18 -2.62 -2.78
N SER A 27 15.26 -3.31 -3.19
CA SER A 27 16.08 -4.12 -2.27
C SER A 27 16.95 -3.29 -1.32
N GLN A 28 17.24 -2.02 -1.64
CA GLN A 28 18.08 -1.16 -0.81
C GLN A 28 17.26 -0.26 0.14
N ASP A 29 15.95 -0.12 -0.11
CA ASP A 29 15.11 0.96 0.42
C ASP A 29 13.95 0.45 1.31
N LYS A 30 13.98 -0.84 1.69
CA LYS A 30 12.89 -1.58 2.38
C LYS A 30 12.44 -1.02 3.74
N GLY A 31 13.19 -0.08 4.32
CA GLY A 31 12.86 0.56 5.60
C GLY A 31 12.37 1.99 5.49
N ARG A 32 12.23 2.55 4.29
CA ARG A 32 11.78 3.93 4.13
C ARG A 32 10.26 4.02 4.23
N PRO A 33 9.71 4.92 5.07
CA PRO A 33 8.27 5.11 5.22
C PRO A 33 7.52 5.29 3.90
N GLU A 34 8.12 5.99 2.94
CA GLU A 34 7.50 6.25 1.63
C GLU A 34 7.43 5.01 0.74
N VAL A 35 8.38 4.10 0.88
CA VAL A 35 8.41 2.84 0.11
C VAL A 35 7.32 1.91 0.62
N ILE A 36 7.19 1.80 1.94
CA ILE A 36 6.14 1.03 2.61
C ILE A 36 4.77 1.61 2.26
N ALA A 37 4.59 2.91 2.44
CA ALA A 37 3.34 3.61 2.12
C ALA A 37 2.97 3.49 0.64
N LYS A 38 3.94 3.52 -0.29
CA LYS A 38 3.69 3.37 -1.73
C LYS A 38 3.19 1.96 -2.06
N ALA A 39 3.80 0.93 -1.47
CA ALA A 39 3.37 -0.46 -1.66
C ALA A 39 1.96 -0.68 -1.10
N GLU A 40 1.67 -0.16 0.09
CA GLU A 40 0.34 -0.27 0.69
C GLU A 40 -0.72 0.52 -0.09
N THR A 41 -0.38 1.74 -0.55
CA THR A 41 -1.29 2.52 -1.41
C THR A 41 -1.60 1.76 -2.70
N ALA A 42 -0.62 1.15 -3.36
CA ALA A 42 -0.85 0.38 -4.59
C ALA A 42 -1.84 -0.77 -4.34
N LYS A 43 -1.65 -1.53 -3.24
CA LYS A 43 -2.58 -2.59 -2.83
C LYS A 43 -3.99 -2.06 -2.56
N LEU A 44 -4.11 -0.92 -1.88
CA LEU A 44 -5.40 -0.28 -1.62
C LEU A 44 -6.06 0.24 -2.90
N THR A 45 -5.28 0.80 -3.84
CA THR A 45 -5.77 1.24 -5.15
C THR A 45 -6.37 0.08 -5.92
N GLU A 46 -5.67 -1.06 -6.01
CA GLU A 46 -6.19 -2.26 -6.67
C GLU A 46 -7.42 -2.81 -5.97
N THR A 47 -7.42 -2.85 -4.64
CA THR A 47 -8.50 -3.50 -3.89
C THR A 47 -9.77 -2.66 -3.79
N LEU A 48 -9.62 -1.35 -3.61
CA LEU A 48 -10.73 -0.41 -3.39
C LEU A 48 -11.08 0.39 -4.66
N ASN A 49 -10.35 0.17 -5.75
CA ASN A 49 -10.47 0.94 -6.99
C ASN A 49 -10.36 2.45 -6.72
N LEU A 50 -9.28 2.86 -6.04
CA LEU A 50 -9.07 4.26 -5.67
C LEU A 50 -8.85 5.11 -6.92
N ASN A 51 -9.52 6.26 -6.99
CA ASN A 51 -9.19 7.25 -8.00
C ASN A 51 -7.87 7.97 -7.66
N GLY A 52 -7.37 8.78 -8.59
CA GLY A 52 -6.08 9.46 -8.43
C GLY A 52 -5.97 10.37 -7.20
N ASP A 53 -7.04 11.09 -6.85
CA ASP A 53 -7.05 11.99 -5.68
C ASP A 53 -7.13 11.20 -4.37
N GLN A 54 -7.95 10.15 -4.35
CA GLN A 54 -8.03 9.25 -3.21
C GLN A 54 -6.68 8.58 -2.94
N GLY A 55 -6.05 8.03 -3.98
CA GLY A 55 -4.73 7.40 -3.89
C GLY A 55 -3.66 8.35 -3.37
N ARG A 56 -3.60 9.58 -3.89
CA ARG A 56 -2.64 10.60 -3.41
C ARG A 56 -2.88 10.98 -1.95
N THR A 57 -4.13 11.09 -1.53
CA THR A 57 -4.48 11.46 -0.14
C THR A 57 -4.15 10.34 0.83
N ILE A 58 -4.50 9.10 0.47
CA ILE A 58 -4.20 7.90 1.26
C ILE A 58 -2.70 7.67 1.36
N PHE A 59 -1.96 7.85 0.26
CA PHE A 59 -0.50 7.76 0.27
C PHE A 59 0.13 8.71 1.31
N ARG A 60 -0.27 9.98 1.32
CA ARG A 60 0.26 10.94 2.32
C ARG A 60 -0.09 10.55 3.75
N ALA A 61 -1.30 10.05 3.98
CA ALA A 61 -1.73 9.58 5.29
C ALA A 61 -0.90 8.36 5.76
N LEU A 62 -0.64 7.42 4.85
CA LEU A 62 0.21 6.26 5.12
C LEU A 62 1.67 6.68 5.39
N VAL A 63 2.24 7.59 4.61
CA VAL A 63 3.59 8.14 4.89
C VAL A 63 3.65 8.74 6.30
N ALA A 64 2.65 9.53 6.69
CA ALA A 64 2.61 10.13 8.03
C ALA A 64 2.54 9.07 9.13
N LYS A 65 1.74 8.02 8.94
CA LYS A 65 1.67 6.86 9.85
C LYS A 65 3.03 6.17 9.95
N GLU A 66 3.63 5.77 8.83
CA GLU A 66 4.89 5.02 8.80
C GLU A 66 6.05 5.83 9.40
N VAL A 67 6.12 7.13 9.14
CA VAL A 67 7.10 8.03 9.80
C VAL A 67 6.85 8.08 11.32
N GLY A 68 5.59 8.12 11.75
CA GLY A 68 5.22 8.09 13.16
C GLY A 68 5.58 6.77 13.83
N TYR A 69 5.34 5.64 13.15
CA TYR A 69 5.71 4.31 13.60
C TYR A 69 7.22 4.20 13.79
N GLN A 70 7.98 4.58 12.78
CA GLN A 70 9.45 4.55 12.84
C GLN A 70 10.00 5.36 14.02
N LYS A 71 9.38 6.51 14.35
CA LYS A 71 9.84 7.39 15.44
C LYS A 71 9.39 6.93 16.82
N ASN A 72 8.19 6.39 16.93
CA ASN A 72 7.48 6.26 18.20
C ASN A 72 7.09 4.83 18.58
N VAL A 73 7.14 3.88 17.65
CA VAL A 73 6.61 2.52 17.83
C VAL A 73 7.65 1.47 17.51
N ASP A 74 8.29 1.55 16.34
CA ASP A 74 9.18 0.51 15.85
C ASP A 74 10.42 0.39 16.74
N GLY A 75 10.74 -0.85 17.12
CA GLY A 75 11.88 -1.15 18.00
C GLY A 75 11.70 -0.71 19.47
N LYS A 76 10.53 -0.17 19.85
CA LYS A 76 10.20 0.19 21.24
C LYS A 76 9.34 -0.88 21.92
N ASP A 77 9.27 -0.84 23.24
CA ASP A 77 8.45 -1.78 24.00
C ASP A 77 6.95 -1.50 23.78
N SER A 78 6.27 -2.44 23.12
CA SER A 78 4.83 -2.39 22.89
C SER A 78 3.97 -2.44 24.17
N LYS A 79 4.54 -2.87 25.31
CA LYS A 79 3.85 -2.89 26.61
C LYS A 79 3.92 -1.54 27.32
N ASP A 80 4.79 -0.63 26.87
CA ASP A 80 4.82 0.73 27.37
C ASP A 80 3.54 1.47 26.98
N ALA A 81 2.86 2.05 27.97
CA ALA A 81 1.57 2.72 27.77
C ALA A 81 1.67 3.91 26.79
N SER A 82 2.80 4.61 26.77
CA SER A 82 3.06 5.74 25.86
C SER A 82 3.25 5.25 24.42
N VAL A 83 3.97 4.14 24.23
CA VAL A 83 4.16 3.52 22.90
C VAL A 83 2.83 3.01 22.36
N ALA A 84 2.04 2.33 23.19
CA ALA A 84 0.70 1.87 22.82
C ALA A 84 -0.24 3.04 22.48
N ALA A 85 -0.17 4.14 23.24
CA ALA A 85 -0.96 5.35 22.98
C ALA A 85 -0.58 6.01 21.65
N GLU A 86 0.72 6.15 21.34
CA GLU A 86 1.17 6.70 20.06
C GLU A 86 0.79 5.80 18.88
N LYS A 87 0.94 4.48 19.02
CA LYS A 87 0.47 3.54 18.00
C LYS A 87 -1.03 3.74 17.71
N LYS A 88 -1.85 3.76 18.76
CA LYS A 88 -3.30 3.95 18.63
C LYS A 88 -3.64 5.27 17.96
N LYS A 89 -2.98 6.36 18.36
CA LYS A 89 -3.17 7.70 17.79
C LYS A 89 -2.86 7.73 16.30
N LEU A 90 -1.77 7.10 15.86
CA LEU A 90 -1.39 7.01 14.45
C LEU A 90 -2.39 6.16 13.64
N ASP A 91 -2.85 5.04 14.20
CA ASP A 91 -3.88 4.19 13.58
C ASP A 91 -5.23 4.92 13.47
N ASP A 92 -5.64 5.65 14.50
CA ASP A 92 -6.86 6.46 14.50
C ASP A 92 -6.79 7.59 13.46
N GLN A 93 -5.64 8.26 13.35
CA GLN A 93 -5.40 9.31 12.35
C GLN A 93 -5.53 8.76 10.92
N LEU A 94 -4.96 7.58 10.65
CA LEU A 94 -5.12 6.91 9.36
C LEU A 94 -6.61 6.57 9.12
N LYS A 95 -7.29 5.98 10.11
CA LYS A 95 -8.70 5.61 10.00
C LYS A 95 -9.60 6.81 9.67
N GLU A 96 -9.37 7.95 10.31
CA GLU A 96 -10.08 9.19 9.99
C GLU A 96 -9.78 9.70 8.58
N ALA A 97 -8.53 9.63 8.12
CA ALA A 97 -8.18 9.97 6.74
C ALA A 97 -8.88 9.04 5.73
N MET A 98 -8.91 7.74 6.00
CA MET A 98 -9.60 6.74 5.17
C MET A 98 -11.10 7.05 5.10
N LYS A 99 -11.74 7.30 6.24
CA LYS A 99 -13.17 7.61 6.34
C LYS A 99 -13.56 8.86 5.56
N LYS A 100 -12.70 9.90 5.56
CA LYS A 100 -12.95 11.16 4.84
C LYS A 100 -12.69 11.08 3.34
N THR A 101 -11.82 10.17 2.91
CA THR A 101 -11.34 10.09 1.52
C THR A 101 -12.10 9.06 0.69
N LEU A 102 -12.47 7.94 1.31
CA LEU A 102 -13.15 6.84 0.65
C LEU A 102 -14.65 7.10 0.52
N THR A 103 -15.27 6.51 -0.50
CA THR A 103 -16.74 6.39 -0.53
C THR A 103 -17.21 5.43 0.57
N ALA A 104 -18.51 5.45 0.88
CA ALA A 104 -19.09 4.55 1.88
C ALA A 104 -18.78 3.07 1.58
N ASP A 105 -18.93 2.64 0.32
CA ASP A 105 -18.66 1.26 -0.10
C ASP A 105 -17.18 0.90 0.00
N GLN A 106 -16.29 1.81 -0.44
CA GLN A 106 -14.84 1.61 -0.32
C GLN A 106 -14.40 1.54 1.14
N TYR A 107 -14.94 2.40 2.00
CA TYR A 107 -14.63 2.40 3.43
C TYR A 107 -15.15 1.14 4.12
N ALA A 108 -16.36 0.69 3.79
CA ALA A 108 -16.90 -0.57 4.30
C ALA A 108 -16.06 -1.77 3.86
N LYS A 109 -15.57 -1.78 2.61
CA LYS A 109 -14.64 -2.81 2.12
C LYS A 109 -13.31 -2.77 2.86
N TRP A 110 -12.75 -1.57 3.07
CA TRP A 110 -11.52 -1.38 3.82
C TRP A 110 -11.64 -1.86 5.28
N LEU A 111 -12.75 -1.56 5.97
CA LEU A 111 -12.99 -2.05 7.33
C LEU A 111 -12.98 -3.57 7.43
N LYS A 112 -13.51 -4.28 6.41
CA LYS A 112 -13.50 -5.75 6.36
C LYS A 112 -12.11 -6.35 6.13
N MET A 113 -11.16 -5.57 5.61
CA MET A 113 -9.78 -6.01 5.39
C MET A 113 -8.89 -5.78 6.62
N ASN A 114 -9.29 -4.86 7.51
CA ASN A 114 -8.49 -4.38 8.63
C ASN A 114 -9.06 -4.76 10.02
N ASN A 115 -10.20 -5.46 10.07
CA ASN A 115 -10.77 -6.11 11.26
C ASN A 115 -10.51 -7.61 11.22
#